data_AF-A0A9W2XD61-F1
#
_entry.id   AF-A0A9W2XD61-F1
#
_cell.length_a   1.000
_cell.length_b   1.000
_cell.length_c   1.000
_cell.angle_alpha   90.00
_cell.angle_beta   90.00
_cell.angle_gamma   90.00
#
_symmetry.space_group_name_H-M   'P 1'
#
loop_
_entity.id
_entity.type
_entity.pdbx_description
1 polymer ?
#
loop_
_entity_poly.entity_id
_entity_poly.type
_entity_poly.pdbx_seq_one_letter_code
_entity_poly.pdbx_strand_id
1 'polypeptide(L)'
;MYELLQIHRRNMCTLEALEKEQLKKSSSLEHMQMSNSRLKDQLELSIREKSGLHETERQLQLKIKTLQNCLKTEKDEVQKLQSIISSRASQYNHDAKRKEREAAKLKERLGQLLVDRKDKKLAIDVLNCLGRSDGKRSHWKTAKTTSSHEGEMYKSLLSDYEASQKALMVENAELKKVLQQMKKEIMHILSTRQSPIKGADADDSHEQADSDGEEKAGDCSRETLDQSCEHAKEQLTNSIRQQWRKLRSHMEKLDSQASQMQNHLDSNKEVIPREAHEDEMERMRCEVQQCKEFIHAQQQLLQQQLNPSFDDETAALLNDCYTLEEKERLKEEWRLFEEQKRNFERERKNFTEAAIRLGREKKAFEEDRASWLKNQFLNMTPFTDRRRCSSSDGHSALSIKSEPETRMSSTKSRVAKSSTYATFSTPKPAQNAFVPSTAELYRTLRLIPDSSSSRPSNRGRWQESSAIEDGDALKSKHRARCGDLSIFSLGEDENSLS
;
A
#
# COMPACT_ATOMS: atom_id res chain seq x y z
N MET A 1 75.92 -74.09 -28.70
CA MET A 1 75.33 -73.38 -29.86
C MET A 1 73.82 -73.61 -29.98
N TYR A 2 73.33 -74.80 -30.34
CA TYR A 2 71.90 -75.04 -30.60
C TYR A 2 70.98 -74.72 -29.42
N GLU A 3 71.31 -75.20 -28.21
CA GLU A 3 70.54 -74.92 -26.99
C GLU A 3 70.44 -73.42 -26.67
N LEU A 4 71.53 -72.68 -26.83
CA LEU A 4 71.57 -71.23 -26.61
C LEU A 4 70.61 -70.50 -27.56
N LEU A 5 70.55 -70.94 -28.83
CA LEU A 5 69.59 -70.43 -29.81
C LEU A 5 68.14 -70.78 -29.43
N GLN A 6 67.91 -71.96 -28.86
CA GLN A 6 66.59 -72.41 -28.44
C GLN A 6 66.11 -71.66 -27.18
N ILE A 7 67.01 -71.39 -26.23
CA ILE A 7 66.76 -70.53 -25.05
C ILE A 7 66.46 -69.10 -25.52
N HIS A 8 67.28 -68.53 -26.41
CA HIS A 8 67.02 -67.19 -26.95
C HIS A 8 65.66 -67.09 -27.64
N ARG A 9 65.28 -68.06 -28.48
CA ARG A 9 63.93 -68.11 -29.08
C ARG A 9 62.80 -68.16 -28.04
N ARG A 10 62.93 -69.00 -26.99
CA ARG A 10 61.94 -69.05 -25.90
C ARG A 10 61.84 -67.69 -25.19
N ASN A 11 62.97 -67.07 -24.88
CA ASN A 11 63.03 -65.77 -24.21
C ASN A 11 62.37 -64.67 -25.06
N MET A 12 62.62 -64.64 -26.37
CA MET A 12 61.95 -63.71 -27.29
C MET A 12 60.43 -63.94 -27.32
N CYS A 13 59.97 -65.19 -27.44
CA CYS A 13 58.53 -65.49 -27.39
C CYS A 13 57.87 -65.10 -26.05
N THR A 14 58.56 -65.26 -24.91
CA THR A 14 58.04 -64.80 -23.61
C THR A 14 58.03 -63.28 -23.50
N LEU A 15 59.03 -62.59 -24.05
CA LEU A 15 59.11 -61.14 -24.05
C LEU A 15 58.00 -60.52 -24.92
N GLU A 16 57.80 -61.03 -26.14
CA GLU A 16 56.67 -60.65 -26.99
C GLU A 16 55.31 -60.89 -26.32
N ALA A 17 55.17 -61.97 -25.54
CA ALA A 17 53.93 -62.27 -24.83
C ALA A 17 53.66 -61.25 -23.71
N LEU A 18 54.70 -60.87 -22.96
CA LEU A 18 54.63 -59.84 -21.92
C LEU A 18 54.37 -58.45 -22.51
N GLU A 19 54.97 -58.10 -23.66
CA GLU A 19 54.69 -56.85 -24.37
C GLU A 19 53.22 -56.80 -24.85
N LYS A 20 52.71 -57.89 -25.42
CA LYS A 20 51.29 -58.00 -25.81
C LYS A 20 50.35 -57.92 -24.61
N GLU A 21 50.72 -58.45 -23.45
CA GLU A 21 49.96 -58.31 -22.21
C GLU A 21 50.00 -56.87 -21.68
N GLN A 22 51.17 -56.22 -21.71
CA GLN A 22 51.37 -54.84 -21.28
C GLN A 22 50.56 -53.86 -22.16
N LEU A 23 50.56 -54.05 -23.47
CA LEU A 23 49.74 -53.26 -24.40
C LEU A 23 48.24 -53.40 -24.10
N LYS A 24 47.75 -54.62 -23.83
CA LYS A 24 46.36 -54.86 -23.40
C LYS A 24 46.02 -54.17 -22.08
N LYS A 25 46.93 -54.23 -21.09
CA LYS A 25 46.77 -53.56 -19.79
C LYS A 25 46.74 -52.04 -19.96
N SER A 26 47.63 -51.46 -20.77
CA SER A 26 47.65 -50.01 -21.03
C SER A 26 46.38 -49.52 -21.73
N SER A 27 45.91 -50.21 -22.78
CA SER A 27 44.67 -49.86 -23.48
C SER A 27 43.43 -49.98 -22.57
N SER A 28 43.38 -51.00 -21.70
CA SER A 28 42.31 -51.13 -20.69
C SER A 28 42.34 -50.00 -19.65
N LEU A 29 43.54 -49.62 -19.19
CA LEU A 29 43.74 -48.51 -18.27
C LEU A 29 43.33 -47.17 -18.89
N GLU A 30 43.72 -46.90 -20.14
CA GLU A 30 43.32 -45.71 -20.90
C GLU A 30 41.80 -45.65 -21.08
N HIS A 31 41.15 -46.75 -21.44
CA HIS A 31 39.69 -46.83 -21.53
C HIS A 31 39.01 -46.54 -20.19
N MET A 32 39.53 -47.10 -19.09
CA MET A 32 39.05 -46.78 -17.74
C MET A 32 39.26 -45.32 -17.37
N GLN A 33 40.40 -44.71 -17.71
CA GLN A 33 40.69 -43.31 -17.44
C GLN A 33 39.75 -42.37 -18.22
N MET A 34 39.53 -42.62 -19.52
CA MET A 34 38.57 -41.87 -20.34
C MET A 34 37.14 -41.98 -19.77
N SER A 35 36.71 -43.20 -19.41
CA SER A 35 35.40 -43.42 -18.79
C SER A 35 35.27 -42.68 -17.45
N ASN A 36 36.32 -42.72 -16.61
CA ASN A 36 36.35 -42.03 -15.33
C ASN A 36 36.31 -40.50 -15.48
N SER A 37 37.00 -39.94 -16.49
CA SER A 37 36.92 -38.50 -16.81
C SER A 37 35.49 -38.12 -17.20
N ARG A 38 34.89 -38.84 -18.16
CA ARG A 38 33.52 -38.56 -18.62
C ARG A 38 32.49 -38.62 -17.48
N LEU A 39 32.63 -39.59 -16.57
CA LEU A 39 31.76 -39.71 -15.39
C LEU A 39 31.97 -38.57 -14.38
N LYS A 40 33.19 -38.05 -14.23
CA LYS A 40 33.48 -36.86 -13.41
C LYS A 40 32.85 -35.60 -14.02
N ASP A 41 32.99 -35.42 -15.33
CA ASP A 41 32.41 -34.27 -16.04
C ASP A 41 30.88 -34.27 -15.92
N GLN A 42 30.25 -35.45 -16.10
CA GLN A 42 28.81 -35.63 -15.91
C GLN A 42 28.36 -35.40 -14.46
N LEU A 43 29.13 -35.85 -13.47
CA LEU A 43 28.86 -35.59 -12.06
C LEU A 43 28.96 -34.09 -11.74
N GLU A 44 29.96 -33.39 -12.28
CA GLU A 44 30.15 -31.96 -12.05
C GLU A 44 29.03 -31.13 -12.71
N LEU A 45 28.58 -31.50 -13.92
CA LEU A 45 27.39 -30.92 -14.55
C LEU A 45 26.15 -31.13 -13.70
N SER A 46 25.87 -32.36 -13.24
CA SER A 46 24.72 -32.65 -12.38
C SER A 46 24.76 -31.90 -11.05
N ILE A 47 25.95 -31.70 -10.46
CA ILE A 47 26.13 -30.86 -9.26
C ILE A 47 25.75 -29.40 -9.56
N ARG A 48 26.24 -28.82 -10.67
CA ARG A 48 25.90 -27.44 -11.07
C ARG A 48 24.40 -27.27 -11.32
N GLU A 49 23.78 -28.20 -12.05
CA GLU A 49 22.34 -28.23 -12.30
C GLU A 49 21.53 -28.30 -11.00
N LYS A 50 21.90 -29.22 -10.09
CA LYS A 50 21.26 -29.36 -8.78
C LYS A 50 21.39 -28.08 -7.94
N SER A 51 22.55 -27.42 -7.96
CA SER A 51 22.73 -26.13 -7.28
C SER A 51 21.87 -25.02 -7.89
N GLY A 52 21.73 -24.99 -9.21
CA GLY A 52 20.83 -24.06 -9.90
C GLY A 52 19.36 -24.26 -9.52
N LEU A 53 18.89 -25.52 -9.55
CA LEU A 53 17.53 -25.89 -9.13
C LEU A 53 17.25 -25.58 -7.66
N HIS A 54 18.24 -25.74 -6.78
CA HIS A 54 18.05 -25.41 -5.36
C HIS A 54 17.94 -23.89 -5.10
N GLU A 55 18.65 -23.06 -5.87
CA GLU A 55 18.51 -21.60 -5.78
C GLU A 55 17.16 -21.12 -6.36
N THR A 56 16.67 -21.70 -7.46
CA THR A 56 15.32 -21.37 -7.98
C THR A 56 14.22 -21.84 -7.02
N GLU A 57 14.38 -23.01 -6.40
CA GLU A 57 13.51 -23.48 -5.31
C GLU A 57 13.48 -22.48 -4.15
N ARG A 58 14.66 -22.03 -3.67
CA ARG A 58 14.78 -21.03 -2.60
C ARG A 58 14.06 -19.73 -2.94
N GLN A 59 14.19 -19.25 -4.18
CA GLN A 59 13.52 -18.04 -4.65
C GLN A 59 11.99 -18.20 -4.71
N LEU A 60 11.49 -19.36 -5.19
CA LEU A 60 10.07 -19.68 -5.19
C LEU A 60 9.51 -19.78 -3.76
N GLN A 61 10.22 -20.43 -2.84
CA GLN A 61 9.84 -20.49 -1.43
C GLN A 61 9.76 -19.09 -0.79
N LEU A 62 10.67 -18.17 -1.11
CA LEU A 62 10.60 -16.78 -0.67
C LEU A 62 9.39 -16.05 -1.27
N LYS A 63 9.13 -16.20 -2.56
CA LYS A 63 7.96 -15.61 -3.24
C LYS A 63 6.65 -16.11 -2.62
N ILE A 64 6.54 -17.40 -2.32
CA ILE A 64 5.40 -18.00 -1.62
C ILE A 64 5.20 -17.38 -0.24
N LYS A 65 6.27 -17.23 0.57
CA LYS A 65 6.19 -16.61 1.90
C LYS A 65 5.72 -15.15 1.83
N THR A 66 6.22 -14.37 0.86
CA THR A 66 5.76 -12.99 0.62
C THR A 66 4.27 -12.95 0.26
N LEU A 67 3.83 -13.78 -0.69
CA LEU A 67 2.43 -13.86 -1.10
C LEU A 67 1.50 -14.33 0.04
N GLN A 68 1.95 -15.26 0.88
CA GLN A 68 1.22 -15.68 2.08
C GLN A 68 1.04 -14.54 3.09
N ASN A 69 2.07 -13.69 3.27
CA ASN A 69 1.97 -12.50 4.13
C ASN A 69 1.00 -11.47 3.54
N CYS A 70 1.07 -11.17 2.24
CA CYS A 70 0.11 -10.28 1.58
C CYS A 70 -1.33 -10.80 1.67
N LEU A 71 -1.55 -12.10 1.43
CA LEU A 71 -2.87 -12.72 1.58
C LEU A 71 -3.40 -12.62 3.01
N LYS A 72 -2.52 -12.65 4.02
CA LYS A 72 -2.90 -12.45 5.42
C LYS A 72 -3.32 -11.00 5.69
N THR A 73 -2.55 -10.01 5.24
CA THR A 73 -2.90 -8.59 5.44
C THR A 73 -4.21 -8.21 4.74
N GLU A 74 -4.46 -8.71 3.54
CA GLU A 74 -5.73 -8.51 2.84
C GLU A 74 -6.91 -9.14 3.60
N LYS A 75 -6.75 -10.34 4.16
CA LYS A 75 -7.79 -10.99 4.99
C LYS A 75 -8.09 -10.17 6.25
N ASP A 76 -7.07 -9.67 6.92
CA ASP A 76 -7.20 -8.85 8.13
C ASP A 76 -7.93 -7.52 7.82
N GLU A 77 -7.64 -6.87 6.69
CA GLU A 77 -8.34 -5.65 6.26
C GLU A 77 -9.79 -5.93 5.82
N VAL A 78 -10.06 -7.02 5.08
CA VAL A 78 -11.42 -7.44 4.74
C VAL A 78 -12.25 -7.71 6.01
N GLN A 79 -11.67 -8.36 7.02
CA GLN A 79 -12.36 -8.59 8.30
C GLN A 79 -12.67 -7.28 9.04
N LYS A 80 -11.74 -6.32 9.00
CA LYS A 80 -11.92 -4.96 9.56
C LYS A 80 -13.01 -4.17 8.83
N LEU A 81 -13.02 -4.19 7.50
CA LEU A 81 -14.07 -3.56 6.68
C LEU A 81 -15.45 -4.20 6.95
N GLN A 82 -15.52 -5.54 7.05
CA GLN A 82 -16.76 -6.24 7.38
C GLN A 82 -17.30 -5.83 8.77
N SER A 83 -16.41 -5.60 9.74
CA SER A 83 -16.78 -5.07 11.07
C SER A 83 -17.34 -3.64 11.00
N ILE A 84 -16.72 -2.77 10.20
CA ILE A 84 -17.18 -1.39 9.95
C ILE A 84 -18.56 -1.39 9.27
N ILE A 85 -18.76 -2.23 8.25
CA ILE A 85 -20.06 -2.37 7.56
C ILE A 85 -21.14 -2.86 8.55
N SER A 86 -20.82 -3.87 9.35
CA SER A 86 -21.77 -4.46 10.33
C SER A 86 -22.17 -3.47 11.43
N SER A 87 -21.19 -2.71 11.96
CA SER A 87 -21.45 -1.67 12.97
C SER A 87 -22.24 -0.49 12.39
N ARG A 88 -21.91 -0.04 11.18
CA ARG A 88 -22.65 1.02 10.45
C ARG A 88 -24.09 0.60 10.13
N ALA A 89 -24.32 -0.64 9.73
CA ALA A 89 -25.66 -1.19 9.53
C ALA A 89 -26.48 -1.21 10.83
N SER A 90 -25.86 -1.57 11.96
CA SER A 90 -26.50 -1.50 13.30
C SER A 90 -26.85 -0.05 13.68
N GLN A 91 -25.94 0.90 13.47
CA GLN A 91 -26.17 2.31 13.72
C GLN A 91 -27.34 2.87 12.89
N TYR A 92 -27.37 2.58 11.58
CA TYR A 92 -28.49 3.00 10.72
C TYR A 92 -29.82 2.38 11.13
N ASN A 93 -29.85 1.11 11.52
CA ASN A 93 -31.05 0.47 12.07
C ASN A 93 -31.54 1.15 13.36
N HIS A 94 -30.62 1.53 14.25
CA HIS A 94 -30.97 2.25 15.47
C HIS A 94 -31.52 3.65 15.17
N ASP A 95 -30.86 4.39 14.28
CA ASP A 95 -31.25 5.76 13.92
C ASP A 95 -32.55 5.81 13.13
N ALA A 96 -32.79 4.86 12.22
CA ALA A 96 -34.07 4.68 11.54
C ALA A 96 -35.21 4.43 12.54
N LYS A 97 -35.03 3.47 13.47
CA LYS A 97 -35.99 3.22 14.57
C LYS A 97 -36.17 4.42 15.50
N ARG A 98 -35.19 5.31 15.65
CA ARG A 98 -35.37 6.56 16.41
C ARG A 98 -36.28 7.53 15.64
N LYS A 99 -35.98 7.78 14.37
CA LYS A 99 -36.78 8.64 13.48
C LYS A 99 -38.21 8.14 13.33
N GLU A 100 -38.42 6.84 13.20
CA GLU A 100 -39.75 6.21 13.13
C GLU A 100 -40.59 6.51 14.38
N ARG A 101 -40.02 6.37 15.58
CA ARG A 101 -40.71 6.70 16.84
C ARG A 101 -40.99 8.20 16.98
N GLU A 102 -40.13 9.06 16.46
CA GLU A 102 -40.36 10.51 16.43
C GLU A 102 -41.48 10.87 15.45
N ALA A 103 -41.49 10.29 14.25
CA ALA A 103 -42.56 10.43 13.27
C ALA A 103 -43.91 9.91 13.80
N ALA A 104 -43.92 8.77 14.49
CA ALA A 104 -45.11 8.23 15.15
C ALA A 104 -45.68 9.20 16.19
N LYS A 105 -44.84 9.76 17.08
CA LYS A 105 -45.24 10.78 18.07
C LYS A 105 -45.75 12.07 17.42
N LEU A 106 -45.17 12.50 16.30
CA LEU A 106 -45.66 13.67 15.56
C LEU A 106 -47.02 13.39 14.90
N LYS A 107 -47.21 12.19 14.34
CA LYS A 107 -48.48 11.73 13.77
C LYS A 107 -49.58 11.64 14.83
N GLU A 108 -49.27 11.12 16.02
CA GLU A 108 -50.16 11.09 17.18
C GLU A 108 -50.58 12.49 17.62
N ARG A 109 -49.62 13.41 17.81
CA ARG A 109 -49.90 14.82 18.16
C ARG A 109 -50.75 15.53 17.11
N LEU A 110 -50.48 15.31 15.83
CA LEU A 110 -51.28 15.86 14.74
C LEU A 110 -52.70 15.28 14.76
N GLY A 111 -52.85 13.98 15.00
CA GLY A 111 -54.13 13.32 15.22
C GLY A 111 -54.92 13.97 16.35
N GLN A 112 -54.30 14.16 17.53
CA GLN A 112 -54.94 14.82 18.67
C GLN A 112 -55.37 16.25 18.32
N LEU A 113 -54.52 17.06 17.67
CA LEU A 113 -54.86 18.42 17.26
C LEU A 113 -56.01 18.47 16.24
N LEU A 114 -56.16 17.45 15.39
CA LEU A 114 -57.27 17.34 14.43
C LEU A 114 -58.58 16.87 15.08
N VAL A 115 -58.51 16.10 16.17
CA VAL A 115 -59.68 15.74 17.00
C VAL A 115 -60.12 16.94 17.85
N ASP A 116 -59.20 17.53 18.63
CA ASP A 116 -59.46 18.71 19.48
C ASP A 116 -60.07 19.90 18.71
N ARG A 117 -59.73 20.07 17.44
CA ARG A 117 -60.29 21.12 16.57
C ARG A 117 -61.72 20.86 16.09
N LYS A 118 -62.22 19.63 16.13
CA LYS A 118 -63.62 19.32 15.80
C LYS A 118 -64.56 19.64 16.96
N ASP A 119 -64.08 19.47 18.19
CA ASP A 119 -64.89 19.66 19.40
C ASP A 119 -64.87 21.12 19.94
N LYS A 120 -63.92 21.95 19.51
CA LYS A 120 -63.76 23.34 19.98
C LYS A 120 -64.10 24.38 18.91
N LYS A 121 -65.33 24.91 18.94
CA LYS A 121 -65.70 26.12 18.20
C LYS A 121 -64.89 27.33 18.69
N LEU A 122 -64.12 27.93 17.78
CA LEU A 122 -63.68 29.34 17.77
C LEU A 122 -63.40 30.00 19.14
N ALA A 123 -62.28 29.63 19.77
CA ALA A 123 -61.61 30.47 20.76
C ALA A 123 -60.16 30.70 20.31
N ILE A 124 -59.72 31.96 20.28
CA ILE A 124 -58.33 32.31 19.99
C ILE A 124 -57.52 32.14 21.28
N ASP A 125 -57.08 30.92 21.56
CA ASP A 125 -56.09 30.68 22.60
C ASP A 125 -54.71 31.09 22.09
N VAL A 126 -54.12 32.09 22.74
CA VAL A 126 -52.74 32.53 22.50
C VAL A 126 -51.79 31.51 23.12
N LEU A 127 -51.59 30.40 22.41
CA LEU A 127 -50.70 29.29 22.78
C LEU A 127 -49.22 29.66 22.62
N ASN A 128 -48.78 30.67 23.38
CA ASN A 128 -47.37 30.97 23.56
C ASN A 128 -47.03 31.42 24.99
N CYS A 129 -47.63 30.76 25.98
CA CYS A 129 -47.05 30.68 27.32
C CYS A 129 -45.75 29.86 27.25
N LEU A 130 -44.63 30.52 26.94
CA LEU A 130 -43.27 29.95 26.99
C LEU A 130 -42.81 29.72 28.44
N GLY A 131 -43.62 29.00 29.22
CA GLY A 131 -43.38 28.64 30.61
C GLY A 131 -43.17 27.13 30.75
N ARG A 132 -41.90 26.68 30.65
CA ARG A 132 -41.54 25.34 31.14
C ARG A 132 -41.71 25.34 32.66
N SER A 133 -42.30 24.28 33.21
CA SER A 133 -42.57 24.13 34.66
C SER A 133 -41.33 24.10 35.57
N ASP A 134 -40.13 24.04 35.00
CA ASP A 134 -38.83 24.13 35.70
C ASP A 134 -38.20 25.54 35.64
N GLY A 135 -38.80 26.50 34.93
CA GLY A 135 -38.29 27.89 34.80
C GLY A 135 -36.95 28.04 34.04
N LYS A 136 -36.23 26.95 33.77
CA LYS A 136 -34.93 26.98 33.09
C LYS A 136 -35.08 27.14 31.57
N ARG A 137 -34.60 28.29 31.08
CA ARG A 137 -34.33 28.56 29.67
C ARG A 137 -33.44 27.44 29.12
N SER A 138 -33.81 26.86 27.97
CA SER A 138 -32.91 25.96 27.24
C SER A 138 -31.61 26.70 26.94
N HIS A 139 -30.48 26.20 27.43
CA HIS A 139 -29.17 26.74 27.05
C HIS A 139 -28.95 26.41 25.57
N TRP A 140 -29.19 27.39 24.71
CA TRP A 140 -28.73 27.37 23.33
C TRP A 140 -27.22 27.15 23.37
N LYS A 141 -26.67 26.31 22.47
CA LYS A 141 -25.22 26.16 22.33
C LYS A 141 -24.63 27.55 22.07
N THR A 142 -23.93 28.10 23.06
CA THR A 142 -23.39 29.45 22.93
C THR A 142 -22.16 29.43 22.03
N ALA A 143 -21.86 30.56 21.37
CA ALA A 143 -20.70 30.67 20.48
C ALA A 143 -19.36 30.29 21.15
N LYS A 144 -19.27 30.34 22.49
CA LYS A 144 -18.12 29.81 23.25
C LYS A 144 -17.90 28.31 23.06
N THR A 145 -18.96 27.49 22.97
CA THR A 145 -18.83 26.04 22.82
C THR A 145 -18.44 25.65 21.39
N THR A 146 -19.01 26.31 20.38
CA THR A 146 -18.61 26.08 18.97
C THR A 146 -17.19 26.59 18.71
N SER A 147 -16.84 27.79 19.19
CA SER A 147 -15.49 28.34 19.10
C SER A 147 -14.44 27.47 19.80
N SER A 148 -14.79 26.79 20.92
CA SER A 148 -13.89 25.82 21.57
C SER A 148 -13.60 24.62 20.67
N HIS A 149 -14.64 24.02 20.07
CA HIS A 149 -14.48 22.86 19.20
C HIS A 149 -13.84 23.19 17.85
N GLU A 150 -14.11 24.37 17.29
CA GLU A 150 -13.39 24.89 16.13
C GLU A 150 -11.90 25.09 16.45
N GLY A 151 -11.57 25.67 17.62
CA GLY A 151 -10.20 25.80 18.09
C GLY A 151 -9.49 24.45 18.29
N GLU A 152 -10.18 23.46 18.85
CA GLU A 152 -9.69 22.08 18.98
C GLU A 152 -9.45 21.43 17.60
N MET A 153 -10.35 21.64 16.65
CA MET A 153 -10.23 21.16 15.26
C MET A 153 -9.03 21.80 14.54
N TYR A 154 -8.88 23.13 14.60
CA TYR A 154 -7.72 23.81 14.01
C TYR A 154 -6.40 23.36 14.66
N LYS A 155 -6.40 23.12 15.97
CA LYS A 155 -5.24 22.60 16.70
C LYS A 155 -4.88 21.17 16.27
N SER A 156 -5.87 20.30 16.04
CA SER A 156 -5.63 18.95 15.49
C SER A 156 -5.03 19.05 14.09
N LEU A 157 -5.65 19.82 13.20
CA LEU A 157 -5.18 19.99 11.82
C LEU A 157 -3.73 20.51 11.75
N LEU A 158 -3.38 21.50 12.59
CA LEU A 158 -2.00 22.00 12.70
C LEU A 158 -1.04 20.93 13.22
N SER A 159 -1.45 20.13 14.23
CA SER A 159 -0.66 19.02 14.73
C SER A 159 -0.39 17.94 13.67
N ASP A 160 -1.39 17.66 12.82
CA ASP A 160 -1.29 16.68 11.73
C ASP A 160 -0.35 17.19 10.61
N TYR A 161 -0.43 18.49 10.27
CA TYR A 161 0.53 19.13 9.35
C TYR A 161 1.96 19.15 9.91
N GLU A 162 2.15 19.46 11.19
CA GLU A 162 3.46 19.39 11.84
C GLU A 162 4.04 17.96 11.84
N ALA A 163 3.19 16.95 12.09
CA ALA A 163 3.60 15.55 12.05
C ALA A 163 4.01 15.12 10.63
N SER A 164 3.21 15.50 9.62
CA SER A 164 3.53 15.27 8.20
C SER A 164 4.84 15.96 7.79
N GLN A 165 5.06 17.21 8.19
CA GLN A 165 6.31 17.94 7.92
C GLN A 165 7.52 17.26 8.56
N LYS A 166 7.39 16.78 9.82
CA LYS A 166 8.46 16.04 10.51
C LYS A 166 8.77 14.71 9.80
N ALA A 167 7.75 13.97 9.35
CA ALA A 167 7.92 12.74 8.59
C ALA A 167 8.65 12.99 7.25
N LEU A 168 8.22 14.00 6.48
CA LEU A 168 8.87 14.39 5.23
C LEU A 168 10.33 14.82 5.43
N MET A 169 10.67 15.48 6.55
CA MET A 169 12.06 15.82 6.86
C MET A 169 12.93 14.58 7.13
N VAL A 170 12.37 13.54 7.77
CA VAL A 170 13.07 12.27 8.01
C VAL A 170 13.27 11.52 6.68
N GLU A 171 12.21 11.37 5.88
CA GLU A 171 12.28 10.75 4.55
C GLU A 171 13.30 11.45 3.65
N ASN A 172 13.31 12.80 3.61
CA ASN A 172 14.28 13.56 2.84
C ASN A 172 15.72 13.33 3.30
N ALA A 173 15.95 13.12 4.60
CA ALA A 173 17.25 12.77 5.15
C ALA A 173 17.66 11.32 4.79
N GLU A 174 16.71 10.39 4.72
CA GLU A 174 16.94 9.01 4.28
C GLU A 174 17.24 8.92 2.78
N LEU A 175 16.46 9.60 1.93
CA LEU A 175 16.74 9.73 0.50
C LEU A 175 18.13 10.32 0.23
N LYS A 176 18.56 11.32 1.01
CA LYS A 176 19.94 11.85 0.96
C LYS A 176 20.99 10.81 1.34
N LYS A 177 20.74 9.95 2.34
CA LYS A 177 21.66 8.84 2.69
C LYS A 177 21.76 7.83 1.56
N VAL A 178 20.62 7.40 0.98
CA VAL A 178 20.57 6.46 -0.15
C VAL A 178 21.31 7.02 -1.37
N LEU A 179 21.09 8.29 -1.70
CA LEU A 179 21.78 8.95 -2.82
C LEU A 179 23.31 9.01 -2.62
N GLN A 180 23.77 9.30 -1.39
CA GLN A 180 25.20 9.25 -1.07
C GLN A 180 25.77 7.82 -1.07
N GLN A 181 24.97 6.81 -0.72
CA GLN A 181 25.36 5.41 -0.78
C GLN A 181 25.50 4.93 -2.23
N MET A 182 24.51 5.19 -3.09
CA MET A 182 24.59 4.93 -4.53
C MET A 182 25.80 5.64 -5.16
N LYS A 183 26.07 6.89 -4.78
CA LYS A 183 27.28 7.61 -5.24
C LYS A 183 28.56 6.86 -4.86
N LYS A 184 28.68 6.33 -3.65
CA LYS A 184 29.85 5.53 -3.21
C LYS A 184 29.98 4.24 -4.00
N GLU A 185 28.88 3.52 -4.24
CA GLU A 185 28.86 2.28 -5.00
C GLU A 185 29.25 2.50 -6.47
N ILE A 186 28.71 3.54 -7.11
CA ILE A 186 29.11 3.93 -8.47
C ILE A 186 30.60 4.30 -8.52
N MET A 187 31.11 5.09 -7.57
CA MET A 187 32.55 5.39 -7.49
C MET A 187 33.39 4.12 -7.28
N HIS A 188 32.94 3.17 -6.48
CA HIS A 188 33.65 1.90 -6.28
C HIS A 188 33.72 1.09 -7.59
N ILE A 189 32.59 0.88 -8.27
CA ILE A 189 32.53 0.14 -9.54
C ILE A 189 33.42 0.78 -10.61
N LEU A 190 33.41 2.12 -10.71
CA LEU A 190 34.25 2.84 -11.67
C LEU A 190 35.75 2.79 -11.30
N SER A 191 36.09 2.79 -10.01
CA SER A 191 37.47 2.68 -9.53
C SER A 191 38.05 1.27 -9.75
N THR A 192 37.26 0.22 -9.49
CA THR A 192 37.68 -1.18 -9.70
C THR A 192 37.92 -1.53 -11.18
N ARG A 193 37.46 -0.70 -12.13
CA ARG A 193 37.74 -0.85 -13.56
C ARG A 193 39.07 -0.21 -14.00
N GLN A 194 39.77 0.48 -13.10
CA GLN A 194 41.11 1.03 -13.35
C GLN A 194 42.12 0.31 -12.43
N SER A 195 43.21 -0.22 -13.01
CA SER A 195 44.24 -1.07 -12.36
C SER A 195 43.84 -2.56 -12.25
N PRO A 196 44.76 -3.54 -12.40
CA PRO A 196 46.20 -3.41 -12.21
C PRO A 196 47.14 -4.09 -13.22
N ILE A 197 48.15 -3.34 -13.70
CA ILE A 197 49.54 -3.82 -13.80
C ILE A 197 50.50 -2.65 -13.50
N LYS A 198 50.98 -2.57 -12.26
CA LYS A 198 52.32 -2.04 -11.97
C LYS A 198 52.85 -2.81 -10.77
N GLY A 199 53.97 -3.53 -10.95
CA GLY A 199 54.56 -4.40 -9.94
C GLY A 199 55.16 -3.62 -8.78
N ALA A 200 55.38 -4.32 -7.67
CA ALA A 200 56.02 -3.79 -6.47
C ALA A 200 57.56 -3.82 -6.58
N ASP A 201 58.18 -2.91 -5.82
CA ASP A 201 59.53 -2.96 -5.23
C ASP A 201 60.78 -3.12 -6.15
N ALA A 202 61.49 -2.02 -6.38
CA ALA A 202 62.81 -1.74 -5.77
C ALA A 202 63.53 -0.51 -6.39
N ASP A 203 64.04 0.39 -5.53
CA ASP A 203 64.56 1.73 -5.85
C ASP A 203 65.34 2.21 -4.60
N ASP A 204 66.60 2.67 -4.59
CA ASP A 204 67.71 2.72 -5.57
C ASP A 204 69.05 2.54 -4.79
N SER A 205 70.17 2.18 -5.46
CA SER A 205 71.56 2.59 -5.08
C SER A 205 72.68 2.09 -6.03
N HIS A 206 73.15 3.01 -6.89
CA HIS A 206 74.57 3.39 -7.11
C HIS A 206 75.63 2.48 -7.83
N GLU A 207 76.60 3.20 -8.42
CA GLU A 207 77.86 2.81 -9.11
C GLU A 207 77.71 2.25 -10.54
N GLN A 208 78.02 2.99 -11.63
CA GLN A 208 79.21 3.77 -12.03
C GLN A 208 80.39 2.93 -12.56
N ALA A 209 80.48 2.86 -13.89
CA ALA A 209 81.75 2.71 -14.62
C ALA A 209 81.59 3.27 -16.05
N ASP A 210 82.49 4.16 -16.45
CA ASP A 210 82.57 4.69 -17.82
C ASP A 210 82.91 3.61 -18.85
N SER A 211 82.34 3.72 -20.05
CA SER A 211 83.11 3.53 -21.29
C SER A 211 82.48 4.33 -22.42
N ASP A 212 83.24 5.31 -22.91
CA ASP A 212 82.91 6.15 -24.05
C ASP A 212 82.93 5.36 -25.38
N GLY A 213 82.19 5.83 -26.39
CA GLY A 213 82.06 5.16 -27.69
C GLY A 213 80.81 5.53 -28.50
N GLU A 214 80.78 6.74 -29.09
CA GLU A 214 79.75 7.11 -30.08
C GLU A 214 79.89 6.36 -31.41
N GLU A 215 78.81 5.70 -31.85
CA GLU A 215 78.14 5.84 -33.17
C GLU A 215 77.24 4.62 -33.44
N LYS A 216 76.14 4.81 -34.21
CA LYS A 216 75.12 3.79 -34.58
C LYS A 216 74.08 3.39 -33.51
N ALA A 217 73.74 4.30 -32.60
CA ALA A 217 72.43 4.24 -31.94
C ALA A 217 71.31 4.55 -32.95
N GLY A 218 70.41 3.58 -33.23
CA GLY A 218 69.29 3.78 -34.17
C GLY A 218 68.42 2.55 -34.42
N ASP A 219 68.92 1.57 -35.18
CA ASP A 219 68.05 0.53 -35.79
C ASP A 219 67.87 -0.76 -34.96
N CYS A 220 68.88 -1.20 -34.20
CA CYS A 220 68.88 -2.54 -33.61
C CYS A 220 67.72 -2.79 -32.60
N SER A 221 67.33 -1.76 -31.83
CA SER A 221 66.20 -1.84 -30.88
C SER A 221 64.83 -1.85 -31.57
N ARG A 222 64.72 -1.36 -32.80
CA ARG A 222 63.46 -1.33 -33.54
C ARG A 222 63.22 -2.68 -34.22
N GLU A 223 64.26 -3.25 -34.85
CA GLU A 223 64.17 -4.59 -35.44
C GLU A 223 63.94 -5.69 -34.39
N THR A 224 64.56 -5.63 -33.20
CA THR A 224 64.31 -6.65 -32.15
C THR A 224 62.89 -6.58 -31.57
N LEU A 225 62.31 -5.39 -31.43
CA LEU A 225 60.91 -5.25 -31.00
C LEU A 225 59.93 -5.71 -32.09
N ASP A 226 60.22 -5.44 -33.37
CA ASP A 226 59.39 -5.90 -34.49
C ASP A 226 59.49 -7.42 -34.66
N GLN A 227 60.67 -8.01 -34.53
CA GLN A 227 60.88 -9.47 -34.48
C GLN A 227 60.14 -10.11 -33.28
N SER A 228 60.12 -9.47 -32.11
CA SER A 228 59.35 -9.94 -30.96
C SER A 228 57.83 -9.87 -31.23
N CYS A 229 57.37 -8.81 -31.89
CA CYS A 229 55.98 -8.64 -32.31
C CYS A 229 55.56 -9.70 -33.33
N GLU A 230 56.36 -9.94 -34.37
CA GLU A 230 56.12 -11.00 -35.36
C GLU A 230 56.17 -12.39 -34.73
N HIS A 231 57.09 -12.65 -33.79
CA HIS A 231 57.11 -13.92 -33.07
C HIS A 231 55.84 -14.13 -32.21
N ALA A 232 55.33 -13.07 -31.57
CA ALA A 232 54.07 -13.12 -30.84
C ALA A 232 52.86 -13.34 -31.77
N LYS A 233 52.82 -12.70 -32.95
CA LYS A 233 51.79 -12.94 -33.99
C LYS A 233 51.86 -14.37 -34.53
N GLU A 234 53.05 -14.90 -34.79
CA GLU A 234 53.28 -16.27 -35.27
C GLU A 234 52.80 -17.29 -34.21
N GLN A 235 53.16 -17.11 -32.94
CA GLN A 235 52.67 -17.95 -31.84
C GLN A 235 51.14 -17.90 -31.69
N LEU A 236 50.54 -16.70 -31.72
CA LEU A 236 49.09 -16.53 -31.66
C LEU A 236 48.39 -17.23 -32.84
N THR A 237 48.90 -17.05 -34.05
CA THR A 237 48.36 -17.65 -35.27
C THR A 237 48.46 -19.17 -35.23
N ASN A 238 49.57 -19.72 -34.74
CA ASN A 238 49.75 -21.16 -34.60
C ASN A 238 48.90 -21.76 -33.47
N SER A 239 48.67 -21.02 -32.39
CA SER A 239 47.69 -21.37 -31.34
C SER A 239 46.27 -21.44 -31.92
N ILE A 240 45.82 -20.41 -32.66
CA ILE A 240 44.50 -20.39 -33.31
C ILE A 240 44.37 -21.56 -34.30
N ARG A 241 45.38 -21.82 -35.15
CA ARG A 241 45.41 -22.99 -36.06
C ARG A 241 45.36 -24.32 -35.31
N GLN A 242 45.94 -24.43 -34.12
CA GLN A 242 45.87 -25.65 -33.31
C GLN A 242 44.49 -25.83 -32.66
N GLN A 243 43.88 -24.77 -32.13
CA GLN A 243 42.51 -24.82 -31.61
C GLN A 243 41.49 -25.12 -32.71
N TRP A 244 41.64 -24.54 -33.90
CA TRP A 244 40.81 -24.85 -35.05
C TRP A 244 40.90 -26.32 -35.49
N ARG A 245 42.11 -26.91 -35.48
CA ARG A 245 42.29 -28.36 -35.74
C ARG A 245 41.64 -29.23 -34.66
N LYS A 246 41.74 -28.86 -33.38
CA LYS A 246 41.05 -29.56 -32.28
C LYS A 246 39.54 -29.50 -32.44
N LEU A 247 38.99 -28.31 -32.71
CA LEU A 247 37.56 -28.10 -32.94
C LEU A 247 37.06 -28.90 -34.14
N ARG A 248 37.77 -28.85 -35.28
CA ARG A 248 37.43 -29.62 -36.48
C ARG A 248 37.42 -31.12 -36.19
N SER A 249 38.46 -31.66 -35.54
CA SER A 249 38.50 -33.07 -35.15
C SER A 249 37.38 -33.46 -34.17
N HIS A 250 36.97 -32.55 -33.27
CA HIS A 250 35.83 -32.78 -32.39
C HIS A 250 34.51 -32.78 -33.16
N MET A 251 34.36 -31.89 -34.15
CA MET A 251 33.16 -31.81 -35.00
C MET A 251 33.04 -33.04 -35.91
N GLU A 252 34.15 -33.50 -36.52
CA GLU A 252 34.24 -34.76 -37.29
C GLU A 252 33.90 -35.98 -36.42
N LYS A 253 34.31 -35.99 -35.14
CA LYS A 253 33.91 -37.04 -34.18
C LYS A 253 32.43 -37.01 -33.83
N LEU A 254 31.85 -35.82 -33.61
CA LEU A 254 30.41 -35.67 -33.37
C LEU A 254 29.58 -36.10 -34.58
N ASP A 255 30.01 -35.75 -35.79
CA ASP A 255 29.36 -36.15 -37.04
C ASP A 255 29.47 -37.66 -37.28
N SER A 256 30.64 -38.26 -36.99
CA SER A 256 30.84 -39.71 -36.99
C SER A 256 29.96 -40.42 -35.94
N GLN A 257 29.79 -39.83 -34.76
CA GLN A 257 28.97 -40.37 -33.68
C GLN A 257 27.47 -40.26 -34.00
N ALA A 258 27.01 -39.14 -34.56
CA ALA A 258 25.65 -38.96 -35.05
C ALA A 258 25.35 -39.97 -36.18
N SER A 259 26.29 -40.14 -37.12
CA SER A 259 26.20 -41.15 -38.18
C SER A 259 26.17 -42.58 -37.62
N GLN A 260 26.93 -42.89 -36.57
CA GLN A 260 26.87 -44.19 -35.90
C GLN A 260 25.52 -44.40 -35.17
N MET A 261 24.96 -43.37 -34.54
CA MET A 261 23.63 -43.48 -33.92
C MET A 261 22.52 -43.66 -34.96
N GLN A 262 22.61 -42.99 -36.11
CA GLN A 262 21.69 -43.17 -37.23
C GLN A 262 21.72 -44.62 -37.75
N ASN A 263 22.91 -45.19 -37.99
CA ASN A 263 23.06 -46.59 -38.42
C ASN A 263 22.69 -47.61 -37.33
N HIS A 264 22.83 -47.25 -36.04
CA HIS A 264 22.39 -48.10 -34.93
C HIS A 264 20.86 -48.12 -34.80
N LEU A 265 20.17 -47.05 -35.18
CA LEU A 265 18.70 -46.97 -35.18
C LEU A 265 18.06 -47.89 -36.23
N ASP A 266 18.71 -48.07 -37.39
CA ASP A 266 18.25 -49.02 -38.42
C ASP A 266 18.58 -50.48 -38.09
N SER A 267 19.65 -50.75 -37.32
CA SER A 267 20.09 -52.11 -36.99
C SER A 267 19.51 -52.65 -35.68
N ASN A 268 19.24 -51.81 -34.67
CA ASN A 268 18.61 -52.24 -33.43
C ASN A 268 17.11 -51.98 -33.48
N LYS A 269 16.42 -52.99 -34.01
CA LYS A 269 14.98 -53.17 -33.84
C LYS A 269 14.68 -53.58 -32.39
N GLU A 270 14.99 -52.69 -31.45
CA GLU A 270 14.57 -52.80 -30.06
C GLU A 270 13.07 -52.48 -30.03
N VAL A 271 12.28 -53.54 -30.22
CA VAL A 271 10.83 -53.46 -30.31
C VAL A 271 10.27 -53.13 -28.93
N ILE A 272 10.15 -51.83 -28.64
CA ILE A 272 8.91 -51.34 -28.01
C ILE A 272 7.78 -51.91 -28.89
N PRO A 273 6.83 -52.71 -28.34
CA PRO A 273 5.77 -53.30 -29.14
C PRO A 273 5.13 -52.21 -29.99
N ARG A 274 4.97 -52.47 -31.30
CA ARG A 274 4.35 -51.50 -32.23
C ARG A 274 2.97 -51.07 -31.71
N GLU A 275 2.28 -52.01 -31.08
CA GLU A 275 1.04 -51.85 -30.32
C GLU A 275 1.18 -50.86 -29.14
N ALA A 276 2.25 -50.92 -28.33
CA ALA A 276 2.45 -50.00 -27.20
C ALA A 276 2.69 -48.54 -27.64
N HIS A 277 3.38 -48.33 -28.77
CA HIS A 277 3.52 -47.01 -29.39
C HIS A 277 2.21 -46.56 -30.06
N GLU A 278 1.45 -47.47 -30.66
CA GLU A 278 0.13 -47.20 -31.26
C GLU A 278 -0.89 -46.82 -30.17
N ASP A 279 -0.89 -47.52 -29.03
CA ASP A 279 -1.63 -47.19 -27.81
C ASP A 279 -1.20 -45.84 -27.23
N GLU A 280 0.09 -45.50 -27.27
CA GLU A 280 0.60 -44.20 -26.80
C GLU A 280 0.16 -43.04 -27.69
N MET A 281 0.21 -43.23 -29.01
CA MET A 281 -0.36 -42.25 -29.94
C MET A 281 -1.88 -42.11 -29.75
N GLU A 282 -2.60 -43.20 -29.47
CA GLU A 282 -4.05 -43.12 -29.23
C GLU A 282 -4.39 -42.46 -27.88
N ARG A 283 -3.61 -42.70 -26.82
CA ARG A 283 -3.67 -41.94 -25.55
C ARG A 283 -3.45 -40.45 -25.82
N MET A 284 -2.38 -40.07 -26.52
CA MET A 284 -2.11 -38.66 -26.85
C MET A 284 -3.23 -38.04 -27.71
N ARG A 285 -3.83 -38.78 -28.65
CA ARG A 285 -5.00 -38.31 -29.41
C ARG A 285 -6.19 -38.04 -28.50
N CYS A 286 -6.46 -38.93 -27.54
CA CYS A 286 -7.54 -38.78 -26.57
C CYS A 286 -7.31 -37.60 -25.60
N GLU A 287 -6.07 -37.35 -25.19
CA GLU A 287 -5.69 -36.20 -24.37
C GLU A 287 -5.80 -34.89 -25.16
N VAL A 288 -5.28 -34.83 -26.39
CA VAL A 288 -5.44 -33.67 -27.29
C VAL A 288 -6.92 -33.39 -27.57
N GLN A 289 -7.74 -34.43 -27.73
CA GLN A 289 -9.18 -34.27 -27.94
C GLN A 289 -9.89 -33.73 -26.68
N GLN A 290 -9.56 -34.23 -25.49
CA GLN A 290 -10.04 -33.66 -24.23
C GLN A 290 -9.60 -32.21 -24.03
N CYS A 291 -8.36 -31.87 -24.37
CA CYS A 291 -7.89 -30.48 -24.33
C CYS A 291 -8.68 -29.58 -25.29
N LYS A 292 -8.99 -30.04 -26.51
CA LYS A 292 -9.85 -29.30 -27.45
C LYS A 292 -11.26 -29.09 -26.91
N GLU A 293 -11.87 -30.12 -26.35
CA GLU A 293 -13.21 -30.05 -25.74
C GLU A 293 -13.23 -29.12 -24.52
N PHE A 294 -12.19 -29.14 -23.70
CA PHE A 294 -12.01 -28.23 -22.58
C PHE A 294 -11.83 -26.78 -23.03
N ILE A 295 -10.99 -26.52 -24.04
CA ILE A 295 -10.82 -25.18 -24.64
C ILE A 295 -12.15 -24.68 -25.23
N HIS A 296 -12.90 -25.53 -25.93
CA HIS A 296 -14.21 -25.20 -26.48
C HIS A 296 -15.24 -24.88 -25.38
N ALA A 297 -15.27 -25.67 -24.29
CA ALA A 297 -16.12 -25.40 -23.13
C ALA A 297 -15.72 -24.10 -22.40
N GLN A 298 -14.42 -23.82 -22.28
CA GLN A 298 -13.91 -22.55 -21.75
C GLN A 298 -14.30 -21.37 -22.64
N GLN A 299 -14.20 -21.50 -23.97
CA GLN A 299 -14.64 -20.47 -24.92
C GLN A 299 -16.15 -20.22 -24.84
N GLN A 300 -16.97 -21.28 -24.77
CA GLN A 300 -18.41 -21.15 -24.58
C GLN A 300 -18.76 -20.46 -23.26
N LEU A 301 -18.08 -20.80 -22.16
CA LEU A 301 -18.27 -20.15 -20.86
C LEU A 301 -17.84 -18.67 -20.92
N LEU A 302 -16.70 -18.36 -21.55
CA LEU A 302 -16.23 -16.99 -21.73
C LEU A 302 -17.22 -16.17 -22.55
N GLN A 303 -17.77 -16.75 -23.63
CA GLN A 303 -18.74 -16.13 -24.50
C GLN A 303 -20.11 -15.94 -23.81
N GLN A 304 -20.47 -16.82 -22.87
CA GLN A 304 -21.64 -16.69 -22.01
C GLN A 304 -21.45 -15.68 -20.86
N GLN A 305 -20.21 -15.44 -20.42
CA GLN A 305 -19.87 -14.34 -19.49
C GLN A 305 -19.77 -12.98 -20.18
N LEU A 306 -19.37 -12.94 -21.46
CA LEU A 306 -19.32 -11.73 -22.29
C LEU A 306 -20.67 -11.36 -22.90
N ASN A 307 -21.54 -12.35 -23.17
CA ASN A 307 -22.95 -12.16 -23.45
C ASN A 307 -23.79 -12.64 -22.25
N PRO A 308 -23.77 -11.95 -21.10
CA PRO A 308 -24.78 -12.21 -20.10
C PRO A 308 -26.12 -11.81 -20.74
N SER A 309 -27.14 -12.66 -20.63
CA SER A 309 -28.49 -12.37 -21.13
C SER A 309 -29.23 -11.38 -20.22
N PHE A 310 -28.55 -10.30 -19.81
CA PHE A 310 -29.22 -9.08 -19.42
C PHE A 310 -29.58 -8.38 -20.72
N ASP A 311 -30.89 -8.27 -20.94
CA ASP A 311 -31.47 -7.46 -21.98
C ASP A 311 -30.79 -6.07 -22.01
N ASP A 312 -30.31 -5.64 -23.17
CA ASP A 312 -29.48 -4.44 -23.31
C ASP A 312 -30.27 -3.20 -22.84
N GLU A 313 -31.59 -3.23 -23.00
CA GLU A 313 -32.55 -2.26 -22.44
C GLU A 313 -32.51 -2.20 -20.90
N THR A 314 -32.34 -3.33 -20.22
CA THR A 314 -32.27 -3.37 -18.75
C THR A 314 -30.94 -2.83 -18.22
N ALA A 315 -29.83 -3.12 -18.92
CA ALA A 315 -28.52 -2.57 -18.59
C ALA A 315 -28.49 -1.05 -18.83
N ALA A 316 -29.04 -0.59 -19.95
CA ALA A 316 -29.22 0.82 -20.26
C ALA A 316 -30.11 1.52 -19.21
N LEU A 317 -31.25 0.92 -18.83
CA LEU A 317 -32.18 1.48 -17.85
C LEU A 317 -31.54 1.61 -16.46
N LEU A 318 -30.75 0.64 -15.99
CA LEU A 318 -30.05 0.78 -14.70
C LEU A 318 -29.02 1.91 -14.72
N ASN A 319 -28.31 2.07 -15.83
CA ASN A 319 -27.28 3.10 -15.99
C ASN A 319 -27.91 4.50 -16.13
N ASP A 320 -29.02 4.61 -16.86
CA ASP A 320 -29.82 5.84 -16.94
C ASP A 320 -30.45 6.19 -15.59
N CYS A 321 -30.97 5.22 -14.83
CA CYS A 321 -31.44 5.43 -13.45
C CYS A 321 -30.33 5.99 -12.54
N TYR A 322 -29.13 5.38 -12.54
CA TYR A 322 -28.02 5.80 -11.69
C TYR A 322 -27.50 7.20 -12.07
N THR A 323 -27.36 7.49 -13.36
CA THR A 323 -26.93 8.81 -13.83
C THR A 323 -28.00 9.89 -13.61
N LEU A 324 -29.28 9.53 -13.62
CA LEU A 324 -30.39 10.43 -13.28
C LEU A 324 -30.43 10.74 -11.77
N GLU A 325 -30.21 9.74 -10.90
CA GLU A 325 -30.10 9.94 -9.45
C GLU A 325 -28.92 10.86 -9.09
N GLU A 326 -27.73 10.63 -9.67
CA GLU A 326 -26.55 11.49 -9.46
C GLU A 326 -26.81 12.93 -9.95
N LYS A 327 -27.49 13.08 -11.09
CA LYS A 327 -27.87 14.38 -11.67
C LYS A 327 -28.92 15.11 -10.82
N GLU A 328 -29.86 14.38 -10.20
CA GLU A 328 -30.81 14.97 -9.26
C GLU A 328 -30.12 15.39 -7.95
N ARG A 329 -29.24 14.55 -7.39
CA ARG A 329 -28.44 14.92 -6.20
C ARG A 329 -27.60 16.17 -6.44
N LEU A 330 -26.91 16.25 -7.58
CA LEU A 330 -26.10 17.43 -7.94
C LEU A 330 -26.97 18.69 -8.10
N LYS A 331 -28.20 18.55 -8.61
CA LYS A 331 -29.18 19.65 -8.71
C LYS A 331 -29.70 20.11 -7.33
N GLU A 332 -29.79 19.20 -6.36
CA GLU A 332 -30.12 19.54 -4.97
C GLU A 332 -28.95 20.25 -4.25
N GLU A 333 -27.73 19.74 -4.41
CA GLU A 333 -26.50 20.37 -3.90
C GLU A 333 -26.33 21.80 -4.47
N TRP A 334 -26.58 21.98 -5.77
CA TRP A 334 -26.54 23.28 -6.42
C TRP A 334 -27.64 24.24 -5.92
N ARG A 335 -28.85 23.74 -5.67
CA ARG A 335 -29.94 24.51 -5.04
C ARG A 335 -29.56 24.97 -3.63
N LEU A 336 -28.94 24.10 -2.83
CA LEU A 336 -28.47 24.42 -1.49
C LEU A 336 -27.35 25.47 -1.52
N PHE A 337 -26.41 25.36 -2.46
CA PHE A 337 -25.33 26.33 -2.66
C PHE A 337 -25.86 27.72 -3.02
N GLU A 338 -26.81 27.82 -3.95
CA GLU A 338 -27.41 29.10 -4.34
C GLU A 338 -28.26 29.69 -3.20
N GLU A 339 -28.92 28.87 -2.37
CA GLU A 339 -29.55 29.35 -1.13
C GLU A 339 -28.54 29.85 -0.09
N GLN A 340 -27.40 29.19 0.10
CA GLN A 340 -26.33 29.69 0.97
C GLN A 340 -25.80 31.03 0.48
N LYS A 341 -25.54 31.18 -0.83
CA LYS A 341 -25.15 32.45 -1.45
C LYS A 341 -26.20 33.55 -1.22
N ARG A 342 -27.49 33.23 -1.37
CA ARG A 342 -28.62 34.14 -1.03
C ARG A 342 -28.69 34.47 0.46
N ASN A 343 -28.27 33.57 1.36
CA ASN A 343 -28.15 33.84 2.80
C ASN A 343 -27.04 34.85 3.06
N PHE A 344 -25.82 34.61 2.56
CA PHE A 344 -24.69 35.51 2.70
C PHE A 344 -24.96 36.90 2.11
N GLU A 345 -25.67 37.00 0.99
CA GLU A 345 -26.07 38.31 0.44
C GLU A 345 -27.06 39.07 1.33
N ARG A 346 -28.01 38.38 1.97
CA ARG A 346 -28.92 38.98 2.96
C ARG A 346 -28.18 39.41 4.21
N GLU A 347 -27.32 38.56 4.75
CA GLU A 347 -26.50 38.90 5.91
C GLU A 347 -25.61 40.10 5.63
N ARG A 348 -24.92 40.13 4.47
CA ARG A 348 -24.14 41.29 4.02
C ARG A 348 -24.97 42.57 3.94
N LYS A 349 -26.20 42.51 3.40
CA LYS A 349 -27.13 43.65 3.39
C LYS A 349 -27.51 44.08 4.82
N ASN A 350 -27.87 43.14 5.69
CA ASN A 350 -28.24 43.41 7.08
C ASN A 350 -27.07 44.03 7.88
N PHE A 351 -25.85 43.52 7.74
CA PHE A 351 -24.65 44.10 8.36
C PHE A 351 -24.36 45.51 7.84
N THR A 352 -24.53 45.75 6.53
CA THR A 352 -24.36 47.08 5.92
C THR A 352 -25.41 48.06 6.44
N GLU A 353 -26.69 47.66 6.53
CA GLU A 353 -27.75 48.49 7.10
C GLU A 353 -27.52 48.77 8.59
N ALA A 354 -27.10 47.77 9.38
CA ALA A 354 -26.78 47.93 10.79
C ALA A 354 -25.61 48.92 10.99
N ALA A 355 -24.57 48.85 10.17
CA ALA A 355 -23.46 49.81 10.19
C ALA A 355 -23.92 51.24 9.83
N ILE A 356 -24.80 51.40 8.84
CA ILE A 356 -25.39 52.69 8.48
C ILE A 356 -26.26 53.24 9.62
N ARG A 357 -27.09 52.39 10.26
CA ARG A 357 -27.94 52.77 11.40
C ARG A 357 -27.07 53.23 12.58
N LEU A 358 -26.06 52.44 12.96
CA LEU A 358 -25.12 52.80 14.03
C LEU A 358 -24.37 54.10 13.73
N GLY A 359 -24.00 54.34 12.46
CA GLY A 359 -23.41 55.61 12.02
C GLY A 359 -24.35 56.81 12.21
N ARG A 360 -25.64 56.65 11.94
CA ARG A 360 -26.66 57.69 12.19
C ARG A 360 -26.89 57.94 13.67
N GLU A 361 -26.99 56.88 14.48
CA GLU A 361 -27.15 56.97 15.94
C GLU A 361 -25.94 57.64 16.59
N LYS A 362 -24.72 57.29 16.16
CA LYS A 362 -23.50 57.97 16.61
C LYS A 362 -23.50 59.46 16.25
N LYS A 363 -23.89 59.82 15.03
CA LYS A 363 -23.98 61.23 14.60
C LYS A 363 -24.99 62.01 15.44
N ALA A 364 -26.19 61.45 15.67
CA ALA A 364 -27.21 62.06 16.52
C ALA A 364 -26.70 62.26 17.96
N PHE A 365 -26.01 61.27 18.54
CA PHE A 365 -25.40 61.41 19.86
C PHE A 365 -24.29 62.49 19.92
N GLU A 366 -23.49 62.63 18.85
CA GLU A 366 -22.51 63.71 18.74
C GLU A 366 -23.16 65.10 18.60
N GLU A 367 -24.28 65.20 17.86
CA GLU A 367 -25.11 66.41 17.73
C GLU A 367 -25.80 66.78 19.06
N ASP A 368 -26.34 65.81 19.80
CA ASP A 368 -26.90 66.00 21.14
C ASP A 368 -25.81 66.45 22.13
N ARG A 369 -24.62 65.83 22.09
CA ARG A 369 -23.48 66.24 22.94
C ARG A 369 -23.01 67.65 22.61
N ALA A 370 -22.94 68.02 21.32
CA ALA A 370 -22.60 69.37 20.89
C ALA A 370 -23.66 70.39 21.31
N SER A 371 -24.94 70.04 21.20
CA SER A 371 -26.07 70.87 21.63
C SER A 371 -26.10 71.05 23.15
N TRP A 372 -25.80 70.00 23.91
CA TRP A 372 -25.66 70.04 25.36
C TRP A 372 -24.48 70.94 25.77
N LEU A 373 -23.30 70.78 25.17
CA LEU A 373 -22.13 71.66 25.41
C LEU A 373 -22.42 73.12 25.05
N LYS A 374 -23.08 73.38 23.92
CA LYS A 374 -23.51 74.72 23.51
C LYS A 374 -24.47 75.32 24.55
N ASN A 375 -25.44 74.56 25.03
CA ASN A 375 -26.38 75.00 26.06
C ASN A 375 -25.67 75.26 27.40
N GLN A 376 -24.75 74.39 27.82
CA GLN A 376 -23.90 74.63 29.00
C GLN A 376 -23.10 75.94 28.87
N PHE A 377 -22.44 76.16 27.73
CA PHE A 377 -21.67 77.39 27.48
C PHE A 377 -22.54 78.66 27.51
N LEU A 378 -23.69 78.64 26.83
CA LEU A 378 -24.63 79.77 26.82
C LEU A 378 -25.19 80.08 28.22
N ASN A 379 -25.54 79.06 29.00
CA ASN A 379 -26.05 79.24 30.37
C ASN A 379 -24.96 79.65 31.38
N MET A 380 -23.68 79.38 31.08
CA MET A 380 -22.53 79.84 31.88
C MET A 380 -22.03 81.24 31.49
N THR A 381 -22.61 81.88 30.48
CA THR A 381 -22.21 83.22 30.03
C THR A 381 -22.91 84.30 30.87
N PRO A 382 -22.21 85.06 31.75
CA PRO A 382 -22.82 85.85 32.82
C PRO A 382 -23.39 87.22 32.37
N PHE A 383 -23.90 87.33 31.14
CA PHE A 383 -24.30 88.60 30.51
C PHE A 383 -25.78 88.69 30.12
N THR A 384 -26.59 87.67 30.40
CA THR A 384 -28.04 87.70 30.11
C THR A 384 -28.89 88.42 31.15
N ASP A 385 -28.31 88.84 32.29
CA ASP A 385 -29.05 89.50 33.38
C ASP A 385 -28.61 90.96 33.60
N ARG A 386 -28.92 91.84 32.62
CA ARG A 386 -28.93 93.29 32.86
C ARG A 386 -29.84 94.10 31.93
N ARG A 387 -30.97 94.54 32.51
CA ARG A 387 -32.00 95.46 31.98
C ARG A 387 -32.94 94.80 30.95
N ARG A 388 -34.26 95.04 30.98
CA ARG A 388 -35.01 96.08 31.69
C ARG A 388 -36.45 95.63 32.00
N CYS A 389 -37.00 96.04 33.14
CA CYS A 389 -38.44 96.02 33.35
C CYS A 389 -39.16 96.89 32.29
N SER A 390 -40.33 96.46 31.86
CA SER A 390 -41.52 97.32 31.84
C SER A 390 -42.78 96.48 31.68
N SER A 391 -43.71 96.68 32.61
CA SER A 391 -45.10 96.23 32.48
C SER A 391 -45.81 96.95 31.34
N SER A 392 -46.57 96.21 30.54
CA SER A 392 -47.82 96.73 29.99
C SER A 392 -48.78 95.57 29.80
N ASP A 393 -49.97 95.69 30.39
CA ASP A 393 -51.13 94.93 29.92
C ASP A 393 -51.38 95.24 28.44
N GLY A 394 -51.93 94.24 27.73
CA GLY A 394 -52.10 94.29 26.29
C GLY A 394 -52.95 93.12 25.80
N HIS A 395 -54.26 93.22 25.98
CA HIS A 395 -55.21 92.28 25.41
C HIS A 395 -55.16 92.29 23.87
N SER A 396 -54.92 91.14 23.24
CA SER A 396 -55.59 90.70 22.00
C SER A 396 -55.30 89.19 21.83
N ALA A 397 -56.26 88.28 21.95
CA ALA A 397 -57.27 88.01 20.93
C ALA A 397 -56.66 87.83 19.53
N LEU A 398 -56.22 86.61 19.20
CA LEU A 398 -57.02 85.72 18.34
C LEU A 398 -56.51 84.27 18.41
N SER A 399 -57.46 83.33 18.37
CA SER A 399 -57.24 81.89 18.30
C SER A 399 -56.85 81.46 16.89
N ILE A 400 -55.99 80.45 16.76
CA ILE A 400 -56.29 79.22 15.99
C ILE A 400 -55.43 78.08 16.54
N LYS A 401 -56.06 76.90 16.70
CA LYS A 401 -55.44 75.68 17.23
C LYS A 401 -54.68 74.91 16.16
N SER A 402 -53.60 74.25 16.56
CA SER A 402 -53.29 72.89 16.08
C SER A 402 -52.36 72.17 17.06
N GLU A 403 -52.97 71.39 17.96
CA GLU A 403 -52.35 70.25 18.65
C GLU A 403 -52.20 69.08 17.64
N PRO A 404 -51.38 68.03 17.89
CA PRO A 404 -51.62 67.12 19.01
C PRO A 404 -50.41 66.78 19.88
N GLU A 405 -50.74 66.34 21.09
CA GLU A 405 -49.83 65.91 22.15
C GLU A 405 -49.05 64.63 21.80
N THR A 406 -47.92 64.42 22.47
CA THR A 406 -47.62 63.10 23.03
C THR A 406 -46.95 63.24 24.38
N ARG A 407 -47.73 63.05 25.45
CA ARG A 407 -47.24 63.06 26.84
C ARG A 407 -46.39 61.82 27.10
N MET A 408 -45.17 62.00 27.60
CA MET A 408 -44.48 60.94 28.36
C MET A 408 -44.31 61.39 29.80
N SER A 409 -45.15 60.83 30.68
CA SER A 409 -45.12 61.08 32.11
C SER A 409 -43.98 60.33 32.79
N SER A 410 -43.22 61.02 33.63
CA SER A 410 -42.13 60.43 34.41
C SER A 410 -42.65 59.53 35.54
N THR A 411 -42.07 58.35 35.74
CA THR A 411 -42.21 57.58 36.99
C THR A 411 -40.86 57.13 37.54
N LYS A 412 -40.47 57.86 38.59
CA LYS A 412 -39.39 57.64 39.57
C LYS A 412 -38.82 56.22 39.67
N SER A 413 -37.49 56.14 39.51
CA SER A 413 -36.64 55.07 40.04
C SER A 413 -36.79 54.90 41.55
N ARG A 414 -36.79 53.66 42.05
CA ARG A 414 -36.49 53.37 43.47
C ARG A 414 -35.26 52.49 43.63
N VAL A 415 -34.47 52.84 44.64
CA VAL A 415 -33.14 52.31 44.94
C VAL A 415 -33.21 50.90 45.54
N ALA A 416 -32.14 50.14 45.30
CA ALA A 416 -31.91 48.79 45.79
C ALA A 416 -31.94 48.66 47.33
N LYS A 417 -32.17 47.43 47.80
CA LYS A 417 -31.66 46.93 49.08
C LYS A 417 -31.14 45.51 48.91
N SER A 418 -29.87 45.30 49.25
CA SER A 418 -29.33 43.96 49.50
C SER A 418 -29.91 43.40 50.79
N SER A 419 -30.05 42.08 50.88
CA SER A 419 -30.16 41.38 52.16
C SER A 419 -29.37 40.07 52.06
N THR A 420 -28.71 39.70 53.15
CA THR A 420 -27.59 38.75 53.18
C THR A 420 -27.95 37.49 53.96
N TYR A 421 -27.19 36.41 53.74
CA TYR A 421 -27.16 35.14 54.50
C TYR A 421 -28.34 34.17 54.40
N ALA A 422 -28.05 33.01 53.78
CA ALA A 422 -28.25 31.69 54.39
C ALA A 422 -27.20 30.71 53.82
N THR A 423 -26.55 29.94 54.69
CA THR A 423 -25.49 28.97 54.35
C THR A 423 -25.99 27.54 54.62
N PHE A 424 -25.39 26.53 53.98
CA PHE A 424 -25.66 25.08 54.12
C PHE A 424 -26.97 24.59 53.44
N SER A 425 -27.08 23.40 52.85
CA SER A 425 -26.19 22.21 52.86
C SER A 425 -26.09 21.53 51.48
N THR A 426 -24.91 20.98 51.14
CA THR A 426 -24.73 20.00 50.06
C THR A 426 -25.14 18.59 50.50
N PRO A 427 -25.85 17.80 49.67
CA PRO A 427 -25.86 16.34 49.79
C PRO A 427 -24.46 15.78 49.48
N LYS A 428 -23.99 14.82 50.27
CA LYS A 428 -22.73 14.10 50.01
C LYS A 428 -22.81 13.31 48.68
N PRO A 429 -21.71 13.16 47.93
CA PRO A 429 -21.65 12.19 46.84
C PRO A 429 -21.73 10.78 47.43
N ALA A 430 -22.56 9.92 46.82
CA ALA A 430 -22.46 8.49 47.05
C ALA A 430 -21.10 7.99 46.54
N GLN A 431 -20.39 7.22 47.36
CA GLN A 431 -19.14 6.60 46.97
C GLN A 431 -19.40 5.48 45.94
N ASN A 432 -18.33 5.07 45.25
CA ASN A 432 -18.24 3.91 44.34
C ASN A 432 -18.69 4.14 42.89
N ALA A 433 -18.04 5.08 42.20
CA ALA A 433 -17.67 4.89 40.81
C ALA A 433 -16.19 4.45 40.78
N PHE A 434 -15.94 3.13 40.74
CA PHE A 434 -14.58 2.62 40.54
C PHE A 434 -14.14 2.96 39.11
N VAL A 435 -13.03 3.69 38.98
CA VAL A 435 -12.33 3.80 37.69
C VAL A 435 -11.71 2.43 37.41
N PRO A 436 -11.92 1.83 36.22
CA PRO A 436 -11.40 0.49 35.94
C PRO A 436 -9.88 0.48 36.03
N SER A 437 -9.33 -0.57 36.62
CA SER A 437 -7.88 -0.74 36.73
C SER A 437 -7.26 -0.89 35.34
N THR A 438 -6.02 -0.43 35.17
CA THR A 438 -5.27 -0.59 33.91
C THR A 438 -5.25 -2.05 33.43
N ALA A 439 -5.26 -3.02 34.37
CA ALA A 439 -5.36 -4.45 34.06
C ALA A 439 -6.73 -4.91 33.53
N GLU A 440 -7.82 -4.24 33.90
CA GLU A 440 -9.14 -4.47 33.30
C GLU A 440 -9.20 -3.87 31.91
N LEU A 441 -8.66 -2.67 31.72
CA LEU A 441 -8.61 -2.00 30.41
C LEU A 441 -7.84 -2.86 29.39
N TYR A 442 -6.70 -3.45 29.77
CA TYR A 442 -5.96 -4.37 28.91
C TYR A 442 -6.69 -5.70 28.62
N ARG A 443 -7.53 -6.21 29.54
CA ARG A 443 -8.42 -7.36 29.27
C ARG A 443 -9.55 -6.99 28.31
N THR A 444 -10.21 -5.85 28.49
CA THR A 444 -11.26 -5.36 27.57
C THR A 444 -10.71 -5.13 26.16
N LEU A 445 -9.45 -4.68 26.05
CA LEU A 445 -8.74 -4.51 24.77
C LEU A 445 -8.09 -5.82 24.24
N ARG A 446 -8.22 -6.95 24.96
CA ARG A 446 -7.65 -8.27 24.60
C ARG A 446 -6.14 -8.29 24.38
N LEU A 447 -5.40 -7.42 25.08
CA LEU A 447 -3.94 -7.29 24.96
C LEU A 447 -3.16 -8.24 25.88
N ILE A 448 -3.85 -9.02 26.73
CA ILE A 448 -3.28 -10.05 27.61
C ILE A 448 -4.12 -11.34 27.45
N PRO A 449 -3.51 -12.51 27.16
CA PRO A 449 -4.22 -13.78 27.16
C PRO A 449 -4.68 -14.19 28.58
N ASP A 450 -5.92 -14.65 28.73
CA ASP A 450 -6.45 -15.09 30.02
C ASP A 450 -5.78 -16.37 30.53
N SER A 451 -5.29 -16.37 31.78
CA SER A 451 -4.62 -17.53 32.38
C SER A 451 -4.91 -17.72 33.87
N SER A 452 -6.09 -18.30 34.20
CA SER A 452 -6.41 -19.02 35.45
C SER A 452 -7.87 -19.52 35.38
N SER A 453 -8.28 -20.73 35.80
CA SER A 453 -7.56 -21.87 36.42
C SER A 453 -8.41 -23.15 36.39
N SER A 454 -7.78 -24.32 36.20
CA SER A 454 -8.09 -25.67 36.79
C SER A 454 -9.50 -26.31 36.61
N ARG A 455 -9.72 -27.65 36.47
CA ARG A 455 -8.93 -28.93 36.40
C ARG A 455 -9.99 -30.08 36.26
N PRO A 456 -9.67 -31.41 36.28
CA PRO A 456 -8.52 -32.17 35.75
C PRO A 456 -8.99 -33.44 34.93
N SER A 457 -8.07 -34.41 34.73
CA SER A 457 -8.29 -35.79 34.21
C SER A 457 -8.29 -35.92 32.67
N ASN A 458 -7.65 -36.90 32.03
CA ASN A 458 -7.03 -38.13 32.56
C ASN A 458 -5.81 -38.62 31.71
N ARG A 459 -4.75 -39.06 32.40
CA ARG A 459 -3.86 -40.20 32.08
C ARG A 459 -3.41 -40.48 30.62
N GLY A 460 -2.11 -40.33 30.36
CA GLY A 460 -1.37 -40.96 29.24
C GLY A 460 0.12 -40.56 29.24
N ARG A 461 1.04 -41.52 29.44
CA ARG A 461 2.51 -41.31 29.52
C ARG A 461 3.20 -42.45 28.76
N TRP A 462 4.47 -42.23 28.37
CA TRP A 462 5.37 -43.20 27.71
C TRP A 462 5.05 -43.43 26.21
N GLN A 463 6.00 -43.62 25.29
CA GLN A 463 7.48 -43.59 25.35
C GLN A 463 8.08 -43.35 23.94
N GLU A 464 9.30 -42.82 23.85
CA GLU A 464 10.14 -42.99 22.65
C GLU A 464 10.70 -44.42 22.59
N SER A 465 10.79 -45.01 21.39
CA SER A 465 11.98 -45.73 20.89
C SER A 465 11.78 -46.30 19.47
N SER A 466 12.90 -46.54 18.79
CA SER A 466 13.05 -46.94 17.38
C SER A 466 13.48 -48.40 17.17
N ALA A 467 12.96 -49.06 16.12
CA ALA A 467 13.53 -50.17 15.32
C ALA A 467 12.54 -50.39 14.13
N ILE A 468 12.89 -50.54 12.84
CA ILE A 468 13.80 -51.46 12.12
C ILE A 468 13.26 -52.91 12.05
N GLU A 469 13.41 -53.52 10.86
CA GLU A 469 12.80 -54.77 10.32
C GLU A 469 11.34 -54.59 9.83
N ASP A 470 11.01 -54.65 8.54
CA ASP A 470 11.28 -55.64 7.45
C ASP A 470 10.35 -56.88 7.51
N GLY A 471 9.77 -57.27 6.37
CA GLY A 471 8.79 -58.36 6.26
C GLY A 471 7.55 -58.08 5.40
N ASP A 472 7.54 -58.66 4.19
CA ASP A 472 6.42 -58.66 3.23
C ASP A 472 5.09 -59.21 3.76
N ALA A 473 3.97 -58.60 3.33
CA ALA A 473 2.73 -59.34 3.04
C ALA A 473 1.76 -58.54 2.13
N LEU A 474 1.48 -59.06 0.93
CA LEU A 474 0.47 -58.50 0.03
C LEU A 474 -0.96 -58.55 0.59
N LYS A 475 -1.74 -57.47 0.40
CA LYS A 475 -3.11 -57.54 -0.17
C LYS A 475 -3.75 -56.19 -0.51
N SER A 476 -3.83 -55.93 -1.82
CA SER A 476 -4.96 -55.32 -2.55
C SER A 476 -6.07 -54.60 -1.76
N LYS A 477 -6.21 -53.28 -2.00
CA LYS A 477 -7.39 -52.75 -2.71
C LYS A 477 -7.21 -51.32 -3.25
N HIS A 478 -7.79 -51.08 -4.42
CA HIS A 478 -7.88 -49.78 -5.10
C HIS A 478 -8.32 -48.61 -4.19
N ARG A 479 -7.69 -47.44 -4.36
CA ARG A 479 -8.40 -46.25 -4.88
C ARG A 479 -7.43 -45.19 -5.43
N ALA A 480 -7.73 -44.66 -6.61
CA ALA A 480 -7.03 -43.52 -7.18
C ALA A 480 -7.46 -42.20 -6.50
N ARG A 481 -6.55 -41.22 -6.38
CA ARG A 481 -6.73 -39.86 -6.93
C ARG A 481 -5.47 -38.99 -6.83
N CYS A 482 -5.38 -38.02 -7.73
CA CYS A 482 -4.55 -36.81 -7.71
C CYS A 482 -3.03 -36.97 -7.52
N GLY A 483 -2.30 -36.73 -8.60
CA GLY A 483 -1.22 -35.76 -8.50
C GLY A 483 -1.81 -34.35 -8.40
N ASP A 484 -1.13 -33.45 -7.69
CA ASP A 484 -1.31 -32.01 -7.89
C ASP A 484 -0.38 -31.56 -9.00
N LEU A 485 -0.95 -30.82 -9.97
CA LEU A 485 -0.19 -30.21 -11.05
C LEU A 485 0.55 -28.98 -10.53
N SER A 486 1.85 -28.96 -10.79
CA SER A 486 2.71 -27.80 -10.56
C SER A 486 3.85 -27.84 -11.59
N ILE A 487 4.17 -26.81 -12.37
CA ILE A 487 3.51 -25.52 -12.68
C ILE A 487 4.45 -24.83 -13.70
N PHE A 488 3.97 -23.89 -14.53
CA PHE A 488 4.80 -23.00 -15.39
C PHE A 488 5.64 -23.69 -16.50
N SER A 489 6.16 -23.00 -17.52
CA SER A 489 5.81 -21.74 -18.23
C SER A 489 6.78 -21.57 -19.42
N LEU A 490 6.50 -20.56 -20.26
CA LEU A 490 7.42 -19.90 -21.22
C LEU A 490 7.82 -20.74 -22.45
N GLY A 491 8.10 -20.15 -23.61
CA GLY A 491 7.94 -18.75 -24.06
C GLY A 491 7.00 -18.65 -25.29
N GLU A 492 6.80 -17.51 -25.97
CA GLU A 492 7.81 -16.52 -26.40
C GLU A 492 8.98 -17.26 -27.10
N ASP A 493 9.20 -17.12 -28.41
CA ASP A 493 8.97 -15.97 -29.30
C ASP A 493 8.84 -16.36 -30.79
N GLU A 494 8.49 -15.35 -31.62
CA GLU A 494 8.64 -15.27 -33.08
C GLU A 494 7.89 -16.32 -33.94
N ASN A 495 7.36 -16.06 -35.13
CA ASN A 495 7.70 -15.11 -36.18
C ASN A 495 6.59 -15.10 -37.27
N SER A 496 6.73 -14.23 -38.26
CA SER A 496 6.15 -14.36 -39.62
C SER A 496 4.63 -14.22 -39.82
N LEU A 497 4.25 -13.01 -40.27
CA LEU A 497 3.65 -12.79 -41.61
C LEU A 497 2.67 -13.85 -42.15
N SER A 498 1.37 -13.61 -42.02
CA SER A 498 0.36 -13.60 -43.11
C SER A 498 -1.00 -13.11 -42.61
#